data_AF-A0A534KP19-F1
#
_entry.id   AF-A0A534KP19-F1
#
_cell.length_a   1.000
_cell.length_b   1.000
_cell.length_c   1.000
_cell.angle_alpha   90.00
_cell.angle_beta   90.00
_cell.angle_gamma   90.00
#
_symmetry.space_group_name_H-M   'P 1'
#
loop_
_entity.id
_entity.type
_entity.pdbx_description
1 polymer ?
#
loop_
_entity_poly.entity_id
_entity_poly.type
_entity_poly.pdbx_seq_one_letter_code
_entity_poly.pdbx_strand_id
1 'polypeptide(L)'
;MPATPRETFLSLPDEVLQGLAQAHGVDPTRYPNRDSLIEALASLPGAEDLVPEASRRRMAYQLDRLRPRQLRELGERHRVVLHGLKRKADLVEALAGAPDSSEILMELEAEAAPERDATLALGRESDVDFDRVEELLEQARKSFQERRFEAALTAAQEASRLAERTTEQLRRSSWSYAVLAAQALLEPCDPDDPEAATARVLLDRARDAFFRGQREDETLLRDLVRAAEAAHAREADRVRDLLASTRDGIREAANLGASVALAEDSWKRAADFLDRDQLAAAREGFVESANRAGDARRRRIREVEESIGSVADHIEVARNVGADVREAQELHEAAKAAIAAGEHGRAGDLLKRAERLAMKGQQRQIDRAIQLRQAQIEKAQAVLGACEPILKEAESYDLSAAEVRTLLRQARDVLAKGDYLAGLTFAKN
;
A
#
# COMPACT_ATOMS: atom_id res chain seq x y z
N MET A 1 -9.07 24.63 -25.02
CA MET A 1 -9.73 25.00 -26.30
C MET A 1 -9.60 23.81 -27.24
N PRO A 2 -10.69 23.29 -27.84
CA PRO A 2 -10.58 22.20 -28.81
C PRO A 2 -9.70 22.62 -29.99
N ALA A 3 -8.85 21.72 -30.48
CA ALA A 3 -8.02 21.97 -31.65
C ALA A 3 -8.93 22.29 -32.83
N THR A 4 -8.63 23.37 -33.56
CA THR A 4 -9.39 23.67 -34.77
C THR A 4 -9.10 22.58 -35.82
N PRO A 5 -10.06 22.24 -36.71
CA PRO A 5 -9.87 21.22 -37.75
C PRO A 5 -8.60 21.47 -38.58
N ARG A 6 -8.35 22.75 -38.89
CA ARG A 6 -7.16 23.23 -39.59
C ARG A 6 -5.85 22.86 -38.89
N GLU A 7 -5.76 23.06 -37.58
CA GLU A 7 -4.58 22.71 -36.78
C GLU A 7 -4.31 21.21 -36.78
N THR A 8 -5.37 20.39 -36.72
CA THR A 8 -5.24 18.93 -36.79
C THR A 8 -4.71 18.50 -38.17
N PHE A 9 -5.23 19.07 -39.25
CA PHE A 9 -4.83 18.70 -40.61
C PHE A 9 -3.40 19.11 -40.96
N LEU A 10 -2.90 20.22 -40.38
CA LEU A 10 -1.50 20.63 -40.53
C LEU A 10 -0.49 19.59 -40.05
N SER A 11 -0.90 18.72 -39.12
CA SER A 11 -0.05 17.68 -38.54
C SER A 11 -0.06 16.33 -39.29
N LEU A 12 -0.89 16.19 -40.34
CA LEU A 12 -1.05 14.92 -41.07
C LEU A 12 0.04 14.72 -42.14
N PRO A 13 0.57 13.51 -42.35
CA PRO A 13 1.36 13.21 -43.55
C PRO A 13 0.57 13.48 -44.84
N ASP A 14 1.24 13.87 -45.93
CA ASP A 14 0.56 14.22 -47.20
C ASP A 14 -0.35 13.09 -47.72
N GLU A 15 0.10 11.85 -47.59
CA GLU A 15 -0.65 10.65 -48.00
C GLU A 15 -1.94 10.48 -47.17
N VAL A 16 -1.85 10.77 -45.87
CA VAL A 16 -3.00 10.72 -44.97
C VAL A 16 -3.98 11.85 -45.26
N LEU A 17 -3.46 13.06 -45.52
CA LEU A 17 -4.26 14.24 -45.86
C LEU A 17 -5.01 14.03 -47.19
N GLN A 18 -4.34 13.49 -48.21
CA GLN A 18 -4.96 13.15 -49.50
C GLN A 18 -6.02 12.05 -49.35
N GLY A 19 -5.73 11.00 -48.58
CA GLY A 19 -6.69 9.92 -48.32
C GLY A 19 -7.90 10.37 -47.51
N LEU A 20 -7.72 11.32 -46.58
CA LEU A 20 -8.82 11.97 -45.85
C LEU A 20 -9.68 12.82 -46.79
N ALA A 21 -9.05 13.61 -47.66
CA ALA A 21 -9.74 14.42 -48.65
C ALA A 21 -10.61 13.57 -49.59
N GLN A 22 -10.04 12.50 -50.16
CA GLN A 22 -10.78 11.60 -51.06
C GLN A 22 -11.97 10.93 -50.37
N ALA A 23 -11.82 10.49 -49.12
CA ALA A 23 -12.89 9.84 -48.36
C ALA A 23 -14.09 10.76 -48.11
N HIS A 24 -13.85 12.07 -48.06
CA HIS A 24 -14.87 13.10 -47.83
C HIS A 24 -15.24 13.89 -49.09
N GLY A 25 -14.95 13.34 -50.27
CA GLY A 25 -15.38 13.90 -51.56
C GLY A 25 -14.62 15.16 -52.02
N VAL A 26 -13.50 15.48 -51.36
CA VAL A 26 -12.59 16.56 -51.77
C VAL A 26 -11.52 15.98 -52.68
N ASP A 27 -11.51 16.39 -53.94
CA ASP A 27 -10.52 15.96 -54.93
C ASP A 27 -9.16 16.65 -54.68
N PRO A 28 -8.12 15.93 -54.23
CA PRO A 28 -6.84 16.54 -53.87
C PRO A 28 -6.14 17.21 -55.05
N THR A 29 -6.42 16.75 -56.29
CA THR A 29 -5.76 17.25 -57.50
C THR A 29 -6.21 18.67 -57.89
N ARG A 30 -7.31 19.15 -57.30
CA ARG A 30 -7.85 20.50 -57.53
C ARG A 30 -7.18 21.57 -56.69
N TYR A 31 -6.34 21.17 -55.73
CA TYR A 31 -5.68 22.09 -54.80
C TYR A 31 -4.17 22.14 -55.11
N PRO A 32 -3.63 23.34 -55.42
CA PRO A 32 -2.26 23.48 -55.91
C PRO A 32 -1.19 23.28 -54.84
N ASN A 33 -1.54 23.38 -53.56
CA ASN A 33 -0.62 23.18 -52.45
C ASN A 33 -1.32 22.59 -51.22
N ARG A 34 -0.52 22.05 -50.30
CA ARG A 34 -0.98 21.41 -49.04
C ARG A 34 -1.90 22.33 -48.23
N ASP A 35 -1.54 23.60 -48.09
CA ASP A 35 -2.32 24.56 -47.30
C ASP A 35 -3.71 24.79 -47.89
N SER A 36 -3.84 24.91 -49.21
CA SER A 36 -5.14 25.08 -49.86
C SER A 36 -6.03 23.82 -49.78
N LEU A 37 -5.43 22.63 -49.74
CA LEU A 37 -6.15 21.39 -49.44
C LEU A 37 -6.63 21.33 -47.97
N ILE A 38 -5.80 21.78 -47.03
CA ILE A 38 -6.14 21.87 -45.61
C ILE A 38 -7.29 22.86 -45.38
N GLU A 39 -7.25 24.04 -46.01
CA GLU A 39 -8.32 25.04 -45.92
C GLU A 39 -9.64 24.48 -46.47
N ALA A 40 -9.59 23.73 -47.57
CA ALA A 40 -10.78 23.12 -48.15
C ALA A 40 -11.42 22.09 -47.22
N LEU A 41 -10.60 21.25 -46.56
CA LEU A 41 -11.08 20.30 -45.57
C LEU A 41 -11.61 20.99 -44.32
N ALA A 42 -10.94 22.05 -43.84
CA ALA A 42 -11.37 22.82 -42.68
C ALA A 42 -12.66 23.62 -42.93
N SER A 43 -12.97 23.92 -44.20
CA SER A 43 -14.18 24.63 -44.62
C SER A 43 -15.38 23.72 -44.88
N LEU A 44 -15.24 22.41 -44.75
CA LEU A 44 -16.36 21.47 -44.91
C LEU A 44 -17.39 21.63 -43.77
N PRO A 45 -18.70 21.48 -44.07
CA PRO A 45 -19.72 21.40 -43.02
C PRO A 45 -19.44 20.15 -42.15
N GLY A 46 -19.25 20.35 -40.85
CA GLY A 46 -18.89 19.27 -39.93
C GLY A 46 -17.39 18.96 -39.89
N ALA A 47 -16.50 19.88 -40.28
CA ALA A 47 -15.05 19.68 -40.23
C ALA A 47 -14.51 19.28 -38.83
N GLU A 48 -15.21 19.62 -37.76
CA GLU A 48 -14.88 19.17 -36.40
C GLU A 48 -15.05 17.64 -36.22
N ASP A 49 -16.03 17.03 -36.91
CA ASP A 49 -16.27 15.58 -36.87
C ASP A 49 -15.18 14.80 -37.61
N LEU A 50 -14.37 15.47 -38.44
CA LEU A 50 -13.24 14.89 -39.17
C LEU A 50 -11.97 14.78 -38.31
N VAL A 51 -11.88 15.53 -37.20
CA VAL A 51 -10.69 15.56 -36.33
C VAL A 51 -10.38 14.20 -35.70
N PRO A 52 -11.36 13.44 -35.15
CA PRO A 52 -11.10 12.11 -34.62
C PRO A 52 -10.66 11.11 -35.70
N GLU A 53 -11.24 11.18 -36.90
CA GLU A 53 -10.86 10.31 -38.01
C GLU A 53 -9.46 10.64 -38.54
N ALA A 54 -9.14 11.92 -38.71
CA ALA A 54 -7.81 12.40 -39.08
C ALA A 54 -6.73 11.89 -38.10
N SER A 55 -7.00 12.02 -36.80
CA SER A 55 -6.11 11.54 -35.73
C SER A 55 -5.91 10.03 -35.78
N ARG A 56 -7.00 9.27 -35.98
CA ARG A 56 -6.93 7.80 -36.13
C ARG A 56 -6.14 7.38 -37.37
N ARG A 57 -6.34 8.06 -38.51
CA ARG A 57 -5.62 7.77 -39.76
C ARG A 57 -4.13 8.10 -39.65
N ARG A 58 -3.76 9.21 -38.99
CA ARG A 58 -2.36 9.55 -38.68
C ARG A 58 -1.70 8.43 -37.86
N MET A 59 -2.39 7.95 -36.84
CA MET A 59 -1.86 6.89 -36.00
C MET A 59 -1.74 5.56 -36.75
N ALA A 60 -2.76 5.16 -37.50
CA ALA A 60 -2.72 3.96 -38.33
C ALA A 60 -1.59 4.01 -39.35
N TYR A 61 -1.35 5.19 -39.96
CA TYR A 61 -0.25 5.43 -40.88
C TYR A 61 1.12 5.18 -40.25
N GLN A 62 1.38 5.72 -39.05
CA GLN A 62 2.66 5.51 -38.36
C GLN A 62 2.85 4.05 -37.96
N LEU A 63 1.81 3.41 -37.41
CA LEU A 63 1.85 2.01 -37.00
C LEU A 63 2.06 1.06 -38.18
N ASP A 64 1.51 1.37 -39.36
CA ASP A 64 1.67 0.52 -40.54
C ASP A 64 3.11 0.51 -41.09
N ARG A 65 3.99 1.42 -40.66
CA ARG A 65 5.41 1.37 -41.04
C ARG A 65 6.21 0.35 -40.21
N LEU A 66 5.65 -0.12 -39.09
CA LEU A 66 6.31 -1.06 -38.19
C LEU A 66 6.09 -2.52 -38.59
N ARG A 67 7.05 -3.38 -38.21
CA ARG A 67 6.91 -4.83 -38.35
C ARG A 67 5.96 -5.38 -37.28
N PRO A 68 5.25 -6.50 -37.53
CA PRO A 68 4.33 -7.10 -36.55
C PRO A 68 4.96 -7.40 -35.18
N ARG A 69 6.26 -7.74 -35.14
CA ARG A 69 7.00 -7.92 -33.89
C ARG A 69 7.11 -6.62 -33.07
N GLN A 70 7.45 -5.52 -33.73
CA GLN A 70 7.57 -4.20 -33.08
C GLN A 70 6.21 -3.72 -32.58
N LEU A 71 5.13 -3.96 -33.33
CA LEU A 71 3.76 -3.66 -32.88
C LEU A 71 3.40 -4.43 -31.61
N ARG A 72 3.84 -5.69 -31.48
CA ARG A 72 3.61 -6.49 -30.27
C ARG A 72 4.45 -6.01 -29.09
N GLU A 73 5.72 -5.71 -29.31
CA GLU A 73 6.60 -5.11 -28.29
C GLU A 73 6.04 -3.76 -27.80
N LEU A 74 5.45 -2.97 -28.69
CA LEU A 74 4.79 -1.71 -28.35
C LEU A 74 3.49 -1.96 -27.56
N GLY A 75 2.67 -2.92 -27.97
CA GLY A 75 1.47 -3.31 -27.21
C GLY A 75 1.80 -3.86 -25.82
N GLU A 76 2.88 -4.62 -25.64
CA GLU A 76 3.31 -5.09 -24.32
C GLU A 76 3.70 -3.94 -23.39
N ARG A 77 4.45 -2.95 -23.90
CA ARG A 77 4.87 -1.77 -23.12
C ARG A 77 3.69 -0.91 -22.68
N HIS A 78 2.74 -0.67 -23.58
CA HIS A 78 1.53 0.11 -23.33
C HIS A 78 0.37 -0.75 -22.80
N ARG A 79 0.64 -2.00 -22.39
CA ARG A 79 -0.36 -2.94 -21.82
C ARG A 79 -1.62 -3.14 -22.68
N VAL A 80 -1.49 -3.02 -24.00
CA VAL A 80 -2.57 -3.27 -24.97
C VAL A 80 -2.66 -4.77 -25.24
N VAL A 81 -3.85 -5.34 -25.09
CA VAL A 81 -4.09 -6.77 -25.31
C VAL A 81 -4.10 -7.08 -26.81
N LEU A 82 -2.98 -7.60 -27.31
CA LEU A 82 -2.81 -7.99 -28.74
C LEU A 82 -2.82 -9.50 -28.97
N HIS A 83 -3.05 -10.30 -27.92
CA HIS A 83 -2.98 -11.76 -27.98
C HIS A 83 -4.13 -12.33 -28.83
N GLY A 84 -3.80 -13.23 -29.75
CA GLY A 84 -4.75 -13.86 -30.68
C GLY A 84 -4.90 -13.14 -32.03
N LEU A 85 -4.41 -11.91 -32.17
CA LEU A 85 -4.44 -11.16 -33.43
C LEU A 85 -3.34 -11.65 -34.38
N LYS A 86 -3.76 -12.11 -35.58
CA LYS A 86 -2.88 -12.69 -36.59
C LYS A 86 -2.57 -11.74 -37.75
N ARG A 87 -3.49 -10.84 -38.09
CA ARG A 87 -3.27 -9.89 -39.20
C ARG A 87 -2.65 -8.60 -38.66
N LYS A 88 -1.79 -8.00 -39.47
CA LYS A 88 -1.16 -6.72 -39.13
C LYS A 88 -2.20 -5.59 -38.99
N ALA A 89 -3.20 -5.55 -39.86
CA ALA A 89 -4.30 -4.59 -39.78
C ALA A 89 -5.01 -4.64 -38.41
N ASP A 90 -5.32 -5.84 -37.91
CA ASP A 90 -5.97 -6.02 -36.61
C ASP A 90 -5.07 -5.50 -35.45
N LEU A 91 -3.75 -5.69 -35.54
CA LEU A 91 -2.79 -5.15 -34.56
C LEU A 91 -2.76 -3.61 -34.59
N VAL A 92 -2.77 -3.02 -35.79
CA VAL A 92 -2.77 -1.56 -35.98
C VAL A 92 -4.07 -0.96 -35.45
N GLU A 93 -5.21 -1.57 -35.75
CA GLU A 93 -6.52 -1.11 -35.28
C GLU A 93 -6.64 -1.17 -33.75
N ALA A 94 -6.17 -2.27 -33.14
CA ALA A 94 -6.19 -2.42 -31.69
C ALA A 94 -5.31 -1.37 -30.97
N LEU A 95 -4.12 -1.08 -31.51
CA LEU A 95 -3.24 -0.03 -30.97
C LEU A 95 -3.81 1.37 -31.22
N ALA A 96 -4.38 1.62 -32.40
CA ALA A 96 -4.98 2.91 -32.74
C ALA A 96 -6.25 3.24 -31.93
N GLY A 97 -6.96 2.21 -31.46
CA GLY A 97 -8.13 2.34 -30.60
C GLY A 97 -7.83 2.29 -29.09
N ALA A 98 -6.57 2.18 -28.68
CA ALA A 98 -6.20 2.08 -27.28
C ALA A 98 -6.44 3.42 -26.52
N PRO A 99 -6.74 3.38 -25.21
CA PRO A 99 -6.83 4.59 -24.38
C PRO A 99 -5.55 5.45 -24.45
N ASP A 100 -4.39 4.79 -24.48
CA ASP A 100 -3.07 5.44 -24.48
C ASP A 100 -2.56 5.72 -25.91
N SER A 101 -3.48 5.76 -26.89
CA SER A 101 -3.17 5.95 -28.31
C SER A 101 -2.37 7.22 -28.61
N SER A 102 -2.63 8.30 -27.87
CA SER A 102 -1.89 9.56 -27.98
C SER A 102 -0.42 9.43 -27.54
N GLU A 103 -0.13 8.65 -26.50
CA GLU A 103 1.24 8.40 -26.01
C GLU A 103 2.01 7.50 -26.97
N ILE A 104 1.34 6.46 -27.48
CA ILE A 104 1.88 5.60 -28.54
C ILE A 104 2.27 6.44 -29.75
N LEU A 105 1.41 7.37 -30.18
CA LEU A 105 1.70 8.25 -31.30
C LEU A 105 2.89 9.16 -31.02
N MET A 106 2.99 9.75 -29.82
CA MET A 106 4.13 10.58 -29.42
C MET A 106 5.44 9.79 -29.46
N GLU A 107 5.44 8.55 -28.95
CA GLU A 107 6.62 7.69 -28.95
C GLU A 107 7.05 7.34 -30.39
N LEU A 108 6.11 7.00 -31.26
CA LEU A 108 6.39 6.71 -32.68
C LEU A 108 6.95 7.93 -33.41
N GLU A 109 6.45 9.12 -33.09
CA GLU A 109 6.96 10.36 -33.67
C GLU A 109 8.34 10.74 -33.16
N ALA A 110 8.71 10.34 -31.95
CA ALA A 110 10.06 10.48 -31.43
C ALA A 110 11.06 9.52 -32.10
N GLU A 111 10.60 8.32 -32.50
CA GLU A 111 11.43 7.30 -33.15
C GLU A 111 11.54 7.48 -34.67
N ALA A 112 10.75 8.39 -35.27
CA ALA A 112 10.81 8.67 -36.70
C ALA A 112 12.17 9.30 -37.04
N ALA A 113 13.04 8.51 -37.69
CA ALA A 113 14.38 8.96 -38.10
C ALA A 113 14.29 10.31 -38.84
N PRO A 114 15.21 11.26 -38.57
CA PRO A 114 15.24 12.52 -39.28
C PRO A 114 15.25 12.21 -40.77
N GLU A 115 14.22 12.65 -41.49
CA GLU A 115 14.36 12.72 -42.94
C GLU A 115 15.52 13.66 -43.17
N ARG A 116 16.68 13.11 -43.55
CA ARG A 116 17.83 13.93 -43.95
C ARG A 116 17.37 14.69 -45.18
N ASP A 117 16.81 15.87 -44.95
CA ASP A 117 16.55 16.84 -45.99
C ASP A 117 17.92 17.22 -46.56
N ALA A 118 18.33 16.47 -47.59
CA ALA A 118 19.59 16.65 -48.30
C ALA A 118 19.71 18.05 -48.92
N THR A 119 18.62 18.82 -48.90
CA THR A 119 18.46 20.20 -49.34
C THR A 119 18.96 21.25 -48.33
N LEU A 120 19.11 20.93 -47.05
CA LEU A 120 19.65 21.88 -46.03
C LEU A 120 21.16 21.73 -45.77
N ALA A 121 21.83 20.76 -46.41
CA ALA A 121 23.28 20.57 -46.32
C ALA A 121 24.12 21.63 -47.08
N LEU A 122 23.49 22.62 -47.71
CA LEU A 122 24.16 23.66 -48.48
C LEU A 122 23.87 25.04 -47.91
N GLY A 123 24.50 25.39 -46.79
CA GLY A 123 24.43 26.77 -46.30
C GLY A 123 25.05 27.05 -44.94
N ARG A 124 26.39 27.14 -44.91
CA ARG A 124 27.20 28.00 -44.01
C ARG A 124 27.22 27.70 -42.49
N GLU A 125 28.42 27.38 -42.01
CA GLU A 125 28.99 27.78 -40.71
C GLU A 125 27.99 28.05 -39.56
N SER A 126 27.39 26.99 -39.04
CA SER A 126 26.82 27.01 -37.70
C SER A 126 27.40 25.81 -36.92
N ASP A 127 28.05 26.11 -35.79
CA ASP A 127 28.56 25.18 -34.76
C ASP A 127 27.41 24.40 -34.11
N VAL A 128 26.60 23.70 -34.90
CA VAL A 128 25.47 22.92 -34.43
C VAL A 128 25.90 21.46 -34.44
N ASP A 129 26.15 20.94 -33.24
CA ASP A 129 26.60 19.57 -33.02
C ASP A 129 25.41 18.60 -33.14
N PHE A 130 25.03 18.29 -34.38
CA PHE A 130 23.94 17.36 -34.69
C PHE A 130 24.18 15.97 -34.10
N ASP A 131 25.43 15.50 -34.15
CA ASP A 131 25.83 14.22 -33.59
C ASP A 131 25.54 14.19 -32.08
N ARG A 132 25.82 15.29 -31.38
CA ARG A 132 25.51 15.40 -29.95
C ARG A 132 24.01 15.38 -29.63
N VAL A 133 23.17 15.98 -30.47
CA VAL A 133 21.70 15.95 -30.28
C VAL A 133 21.16 14.53 -30.50
N GLU A 134 21.61 13.83 -31.54
CA GLU A 134 21.22 12.44 -31.80
C GLU A 134 21.67 11.51 -30.65
N GLU A 135 22.89 11.70 -30.12
CA GLU A 135 23.37 10.97 -28.93
C GLU A 135 22.47 11.17 -27.71
N LEU A 136 22.08 12.42 -27.42
CA LEU A 136 21.22 12.75 -26.28
C LEU A 136 19.81 12.18 -26.45
N LEU A 137 19.26 12.19 -27.67
CA LEU A 137 17.96 11.57 -27.94
C LEU A 137 18.00 10.05 -27.79
N GLU A 138 19.06 9.39 -28.24
CA GLU A 138 19.23 7.95 -28.03
C GLU A 138 19.44 7.62 -26.53
N GLN A 139 20.13 8.48 -25.78
CA GLN A 139 20.23 8.37 -24.32
C GLN A 139 18.88 8.56 -23.63
N ALA A 140 18.09 9.56 -24.06
CA ALA A 140 16.75 9.80 -23.54
C ALA A 140 15.84 8.60 -23.79
N ARG A 141 15.88 8.05 -25.01
CA ARG A 141 15.15 6.83 -25.40
C ARG A 141 15.51 5.63 -24.54
N LYS A 142 16.81 5.32 -24.41
CA LYS A 142 17.28 4.19 -23.59
C LYS A 142 16.86 4.36 -22.14
N SER A 143 17.05 5.56 -21.58
CA SER A 143 16.66 5.87 -20.21
C SER A 143 15.16 5.73 -20.00
N PHE A 144 14.34 6.19 -20.95
CA PHE A 144 12.89 6.04 -20.91
C PHE A 144 12.47 4.58 -20.96
N GLN A 145 13.06 3.78 -21.85
CA GLN A 145 12.81 2.34 -21.95
C GLN A 145 13.24 1.57 -20.68
N GLU A 146 14.33 2.00 -20.04
CA GLU A 146 14.81 1.50 -18.75
C GLU A 146 14.04 2.06 -17.55
N ARG A 147 13.01 2.90 -17.77
CA ARG A 147 12.20 3.57 -16.74
C ARG A 147 12.98 4.52 -15.82
N ARG A 148 14.13 5.01 -16.28
CA ARG A 148 14.89 6.09 -15.64
C ARG A 148 14.37 7.43 -16.15
N PHE A 149 13.17 7.81 -15.72
CA PHE A 149 12.44 8.93 -16.29
C PHE A 149 13.10 10.29 -16.00
N GLU A 150 13.71 10.49 -14.83
CA GLU A 150 14.49 11.70 -14.55
C GLU A 150 15.65 11.86 -15.55
N ALA A 151 16.44 10.81 -15.75
CA ALA A 151 17.54 10.82 -16.72
C ALA A 151 17.06 11.01 -18.16
N ALA A 152 15.92 10.40 -18.52
CA ALA A 152 15.29 10.60 -19.82
C ALA A 152 14.84 12.06 -20.02
N LEU A 153 14.25 12.66 -19.00
CA LEU A 153 13.75 14.03 -19.00
C LEU A 153 14.91 15.03 -19.12
N THR A 154 16.00 14.84 -18.35
CA THR A 154 17.20 15.68 -18.42
C THR A 154 17.84 15.60 -19.80
N ALA A 155 18.06 14.38 -20.32
CA ALA A 155 18.67 14.19 -21.65
C ALA A 155 17.81 14.79 -22.77
N ALA A 156 16.48 14.64 -22.68
CA ALA A 156 15.54 15.22 -23.62
C ALA A 156 15.54 16.76 -23.57
N GLN A 157 15.60 17.36 -22.37
CA GLN A 157 15.68 18.80 -22.22
C GLN A 157 17.00 19.38 -22.78
N GLU A 158 18.13 18.71 -22.52
CA GLU A 158 19.42 19.10 -23.10
C GLU A 158 19.41 18.99 -24.63
N ALA A 159 18.81 17.92 -25.16
CA ALA A 159 18.59 17.77 -26.59
C ALA A 159 17.73 18.91 -27.14
N SER A 160 16.64 19.30 -26.48
CA SER A 160 15.77 20.41 -26.91
C SER A 160 16.53 21.74 -27.02
N ARG A 161 17.32 22.09 -25.99
CA ARG A 161 18.12 23.32 -25.96
C ARG A 161 19.16 23.39 -27.08
N LEU A 162 19.79 22.26 -27.41
CA LEU A 162 20.73 22.18 -28.53
C LEU A 162 19.99 22.16 -29.87
N ALA A 163 18.84 21.50 -29.90
CA ALA A 163 18.02 21.34 -31.08
C ALA A 163 17.35 22.66 -31.52
N GLU A 164 17.18 23.66 -30.65
CA GLU A 164 16.75 25.04 -30.99
C GLU A 164 17.54 25.67 -32.15
N ARG A 165 18.74 25.16 -32.45
CA ARG A 165 19.59 25.61 -33.56
C ARG A 165 19.68 24.61 -34.72
N THR A 166 19.02 23.46 -34.60
CA THR A 166 18.97 22.34 -35.56
C THR A 166 17.62 22.28 -36.31
N THR A 167 17.36 21.13 -36.96
CA THR A 167 16.11 20.74 -37.62
C THR A 167 14.92 20.62 -36.67
N GLU A 168 13.73 20.95 -37.16
CA GLU A 168 12.45 20.82 -36.45
C GLU A 168 12.18 19.39 -35.94
N GLN A 169 12.58 18.36 -36.69
CA GLN A 169 12.30 16.96 -36.34
C GLN A 169 13.07 16.49 -35.10
N LEU A 170 14.31 16.94 -34.90
CA LEU A 170 15.09 16.64 -33.70
C LEU A 170 14.49 17.34 -32.47
N ARG A 171 13.98 18.57 -32.62
CA ARG A 171 13.29 19.26 -31.54
C ARG A 171 11.99 18.56 -31.15
N ARG A 172 11.18 18.19 -32.13
CA ARG A 172 9.96 17.41 -31.92
C ARG A 172 10.25 16.12 -31.16
N SER A 173 11.34 15.43 -31.51
CA SER A 173 11.76 14.21 -30.81
C SER A 173 12.15 14.47 -29.35
N SER A 174 12.89 15.55 -29.07
CA SER A 174 13.21 15.95 -27.70
C SER A 174 11.99 16.31 -26.87
N TRP A 175 11.05 17.07 -27.44
CA TRP A 175 9.79 17.41 -26.79
C TRP A 175 8.95 16.18 -26.46
N SER A 176 8.89 15.22 -27.38
CA SER A 176 8.16 13.98 -27.15
C SER A 176 8.70 13.21 -25.94
N TYR A 177 10.02 12.97 -25.90
CA TYR A 177 10.63 12.27 -24.77
C TYR A 177 10.51 13.04 -23.46
N ALA A 178 10.61 14.38 -23.48
CA ALA A 178 10.44 15.19 -22.29
C ALA A 178 9.00 15.14 -21.76
N VAL A 179 8.00 15.23 -22.63
CA VAL A 179 6.58 15.13 -22.22
C VAL A 179 6.26 13.72 -21.69
N LEU A 180 6.72 12.67 -22.37
CA LEU A 180 6.51 11.29 -21.93
C LEU A 180 7.20 11.01 -20.59
N ALA A 181 8.44 11.49 -20.39
CA ALA A 181 9.16 11.32 -19.14
C ALA A 181 8.52 12.13 -17.99
N ALA A 182 8.10 13.37 -18.25
CA ALA A 182 7.38 14.19 -17.26
C ALA A 182 6.04 13.54 -16.85
N GLN A 183 5.32 12.95 -17.81
CA GLN A 183 4.11 12.19 -17.52
C GLN A 183 4.39 11.01 -16.60
N ALA A 184 5.41 10.22 -16.90
CA ALA A 184 5.79 9.06 -16.09
C ALA A 184 6.24 9.44 -14.67
N LEU A 185 6.91 10.58 -14.48
CA LEU A 185 7.27 11.10 -13.16
C LEU A 185 6.07 11.57 -12.35
N LEU A 186 5.03 12.09 -13.01
CA LEU A 186 3.82 12.62 -12.39
C LEU A 186 2.74 11.55 -12.15
N GLU A 187 2.81 10.40 -12.81
CA GLU A 187 1.90 9.27 -12.62
C GLU A 187 1.83 8.80 -11.14
N PRO A 188 2.95 8.60 -10.42
CA PRO A 188 2.90 8.16 -9.02
C PRO A 188 2.51 9.27 -8.02
N CYS A 189 2.52 10.54 -8.44
CA CYS A 189 2.25 11.69 -7.56
C CYS A 189 0.76 11.78 -7.17
N ASP A 190 0.51 12.24 -5.95
CA ASP A 190 -0.85 12.47 -5.47
C ASP A 190 -1.57 13.57 -6.29
N PRO A 191 -2.76 13.31 -6.89
CA PRO A 191 -3.54 14.33 -7.58
C PRO A 191 -3.96 15.52 -6.72
N ASP A 192 -4.14 15.32 -5.42
CA ASP A 192 -4.62 16.38 -4.54
C ASP A 192 -3.48 17.32 -4.10
N ASP A 193 -2.23 16.99 -4.45
CA ASP A 193 -1.08 17.84 -4.18
C ASP A 193 -1.03 19.07 -5.10
N PRO A 194 -0.93 20.29 -4.54
CA PRO A 194 -0.89 21.51 -5.35
C PRO A 194 0.26 21.58 -6.35
N GLU A 195 1.45 21.08 -6.01
CA GLU A 195 2.60 21.09 -6.95
C GLU A 195 2.41 20.06 -8.06
N ALA A 196 1.97 18.83 -7.73
CA ALA A 196 1.63 17.84 -8.75
C ALA A 196 0.48 18.31 -9.67
N ALA A 197 -0.55 18.96 -9.12
CA ALA A 197 -1.63 19.55 -9.90
C ALA A 197 -1.12 20.64 -10.85
N THR A 198 -0.23 21.52 -10.37
CA THR A 198 0.40 22.55 -11.19
C THR A 198 1.23 21.95 -12.33
N ALA A 199 2.03 20.92 -12.02
CA ALA A 199 2.84 20.22 -13.00
C ALA A 199 1.99 19.50 -14.07
N ARG A 200 0.83 18.95 -13.68
CA ARG A 200 -0.13 18.33 -14.62
C ARG A 200 -0.78 19.34 -15.55
N VAL A 201 -1.12 20.53 -15.07
CA VAL A 201 -1.61 21.62 -15.93
C VAL A 201 -0.54 22.01 -16.96
N LEU A 202 0.73 22.05 -16.57
CA LEU A 202 1.84 22.29 -17.51
C LEU A 202 2.01 21.13 -18.50
N LEU A 203 1.85 19.89 -18.05
CA LEU A 203 1.92 18.69 -18.88
C LEU A 203 0.83 18.71 -19.96
N ASP A 204 -0.42 18.99 -19.59
CA ASP A 204 -1.54 19.09 -20.52
C ASP A 204 -1.30 20.19 -21.56
N ARG A 205 -0.80 21.35 -21.12
CA ARG A 205 -0.43 22.46 -22.03
C ARG A 205 0.70 22.07 -22.97
N ALA A 206 1.72 21.35 -22.50
CA ALA A 206 2.84 20.90 -23.33
C ALA A 206 2.42 19.83 -24.33
N ARG A 207 1.55 18.88 -23.93
CA ARG A 207 0.93 17.89 -24.83
C ARG A 207 0.13 18.60 -25.93
N ASP A 208 -0.72 19.54 -25.54
CA ASP A 208 -1.51 20.32 -26.48
C ASP A 208 -0.62 21.10 -27.46
N ALA A 209 0.44 21.76 -26.99
CA ALA A 209 1.38 22.48 -27.83
C ALA A 209 2.09 21.55 -28.83
N PHE A 210 2.55 20.38 -28.35
CA PHE A 210 3.20 19.35 -29.17
C PHE A 210 2.28 18.84 -30.31
N PHE A 211 1.03 18.51 -29.99
CA PHE A 211 0.09 17.99 -31.00
C PHE A 211 -0.36 19.05 -31.99
N ARG A 212 -0.49 20.31 -31.55
CA ARG A 212 -0.89 21.43 -32.42
C ARG A 212 0.23 21.92 -33.32
N GLY A 213 1.47 21.45 -33.13
CA GLY A 213 2.64 21.96 -33.85
C GLY A 213 2.84 23.46 -33.63
N GLN A 214 2.38 23.98 -32.49
CA GLN A 214 2.63 25.37 -32.12
C GLN A 214 4.12 25.50 -31.82
N ARG A 215 4.77 26.48 -32.47
CA ARG A 215 6.21 26.75 -32.37
C ARG A 215 6.66 26.61 -30.92
N GLU A 216 7.46 25.58 -30.70
CA GLU A 216 7.80 24.98 -29.41
C GLU A 216 8.32 26.04 -28.42
N ASP A 217 7.52 26.30 -27.37
CA ASP A 217 7.85 27.23 -26.31
C ASP A 217 8.82 26.56 -25.33
N GLU A 218 10.13 26.71 -25.55
CA GLU A 218 11.18 26.18 -24.66
C GLU A 218 11.02 26.68 -23.21
N THR A 219 10.31 27.78 -22.96
CA THR A 219 9.97 28.20 -21.58
C THR A 219 8.93 27.26 -20.97
N LEU A 220 7.89 26.89 -21.73
CA LEU A 220 6.88 25.91 -21.30
C LEU A 220 7.52 24.55 -20.99
N LEU A 221 8.44 24.07 -21.85
CA LEU A 221 9.10 22.78 -21.62
C LEU A 221 9.99 22.83 -20.37
N ARG A 222 10.78 23.90 -20.20
CA ARG A 222 11.61 24.09 -19.00
C ARG A 222 10.78 24.17 -17.72
N ASP A 223 9.66 24.88 -17.76
CA ASP A 223 8.75 25.01 -16.63
C ASP A 223 8.09 23.66 -16.30
N LEU A 224 7.69 22.87 -17.30
CA LEU A 224 7.19 21.51 -17.11
C LEU A 224 8.23 20.60 -16.46
N VAL A 225 9.46 20.56 -17.00
CA VAL A 225 10.54 19.71 -16.47
C VAL A 225 10.77 20.01 -14.99
N ARG A 226 10.94 21.31 -14.67
CA ARG A 226 11.19 21.76 -13.30
C ARG A 226 10.02 21.42 -12.36
N ALA A 227 8.78 21.60 -12.83
CA ALA A 227 7.60 21.31 -12.03
C ALA A 227 7.42 19.80 -11.80
N ALA A 228 7.70 18.97 -12.81
CA ALA A 228 7.61 17.51 -12.72
C ALA A 228 8.65 16.94 -11.74
N GLU A 229 9.92 17.36 -11.86
CA GLU A 229 11.00 16.97 -10.93
C GLU A 229 10.69 17.41 -9.49
N ALA A 230 10.23 18.65 -9.31
CA ALA A 230 9.89 19.17 -7.98
C ALA A 230 8.71 18.41 -7.35
N ALA A 231 7.66 18.12 -8.13
CA ALA A 231 6.51 17.35 -7.64
C ALA A 231 6.91 15.91 -7.28
N HIS A 232 7.71 15.26 -8.11
CA HIS A 232 8.19 13.90 -7.86
C HIS A 232 9.09 13.82 -6.62
N ALA A 233 10.07 14.72 -6.50
CA ALA A 233 10.97 14.78 -5.35
C ALA A 233 10.19 15.01 -4.04
N ARG A 234 9.21 15.92 -4.07
CA ARG A 234 8.34 16.18 -2.91
C ARG A 234 7.50 14.96 -2.55
N GLU A 235 6.97 14.25 -3.53
CA GLU A 235 6.23 13.02 -3.26
C GLU A 235 7.12 11.96 -2.62
N ALA A 236 8.35 11.78 -3.11
CA ALA A 236 9.31 10.86 -2.52
C ALA A 236 9.60 11.21 -1.05
N ASP A 237 9.76 12.50 -0.73
CA ASP A 237 9.95 12.97 0.65
C ASP A 237 8.72 12.69 1.53
N ARG A 238 7.50 12.95 1.04
CA ARG A 238 6.27 12.60 1.77
C ARG A 238 6.16 11.11 2.06
N VAL A 239 6.50 10.26 1.09
CA VAL A 239 6.46 8.80 1.28
C VAL A 239 7.51 8.36 2.30
N ARG A 240 8.68 9.01 2.36
CA ARG A 240 9.69 8.77 3.42
C ARG A 240 9.22 9.21 4.80
N ASP A 241 8.53 10.34 4.89
CA ASP A 241 7.92 10.81 6.14
C ASP A 241 6.82 9.85 6.60
N LEU A 242 6.04 9.30 5.65
CA LEU A 242 5.04 8.28 5.93
C LEU A 242 5.69 6.98 6.43
N LEU A 243 6.82 6.54 5.84
CA LEU A 243 7.60 5.40 6.35
C LEU A 243 8.01 5.61 7.82
N ALA A 244 8.49 6.81 8.17
CA ALA A 244 8.94 7.12 9.53
C ALA A 244 7.76 7.16 10.53
N SER A 245 6.72 7.93 10.19
CA SER A 245 5.53 8.08 11.05
C SER A 245 4.76 6.78 11.27
N THR A 246 4.64 5.94 10.23
CA THR A 246 4.02 4.60 10.36
C THR A 246 4.82 3.67 11.24
N ARG A 247 6.17 3.70 11.15
CA ARG A 247 7.04 2.93 12.04
C ARG A 247 6.85 3.36 13.50
N ASP A 248 6.73 4.65 13.77
CA ASP A 248 6.51 5.15 15.12
C ASP A 248 5.11 4.76 15.63
N GLY A 249 4.06 4.83 14.80
CA GLY A 249 2.73 4.33 15.14
C GLY A 249 2.69 2.82 15.45
N ILE A 250 3.46 2.00 14.71
CA ILE A 250 3.64 0.57 15.01
C ILE A 250 4.30 0.39 16.38
N ARG A 251 5.37 1.14 16.67
CA ARG A 251 6.08 1.06 17.95
C ARG A 251 5.18 1.46 19.11
N GLU A 252 4.38 2.50 18.96
CA GLU A 252 3.39 2.91 19.97
C GLU A 252 2.37 1.81 20.24
N ALA A 253 1.83 1.19 19.19
CA ALA A 253 0.92 0.05 19.33
C ALA A 253 1.60 -1.15 20.02
N ALA A 254 2.84 -1.46 19.65
CA ALA A 254 3.61 -2.54 20.26
C ALA A 254 3.93 -2.29 21.74
N ASN A 255 4.26 -1.05 22.12
CA ASN A 255 4.51 -0.66 23.51
C ASN A 255 3.27 -0.79 24.39
N LEU A 256 2.06 -0.71 23.81
CA LEU A 256 0.79 -1.01 24.49
C LEU A 256 0.53 -2.53 24.61
N GLY A 257 1.39 -3.36 24.04
CA GLY A 257 1.24 -4.81 23.96
C GLY A 257 0.24 -5.26 22.89
N ALA A 258 -0.06 -4.43 21.88
CA ALA A 258 -0.89 -4.84 20.77
C ALA A 258 -0.14 -5.78 19.83
N SER A 259 -0.87 -6.69 19.16
CA SER A 259 -0.30 -7.53 18.11
C SER A 259 -0.10 -6.72 16.83
N VAL A 260 1.14 -6.43 16.48
CA VAL A 260 1.51 -5.56 15.35
C VAL A 260 2.05 -6.31 14.12
N ALA A 261 2.13 -7.64 14.15
CA ALA A 261 2.77 -8.44 13.09
C ALA A 261 2.24 -8.12 11.68
N LEU A 262 0.91 -8.00 11.52
CA LEU A 262 0.30 -7.68 10.23
C LEU A 262 0.61 -6.26 9.74
N ALA A 263 0.82 -5.30 10.65
CA ALA A 263 1.21 -3.93 10.32
C ALA A 263 2.69 -3.90 9.91
N GLU A 264 3.55 -4.59 10.65
CA GLU A 264 4.98 -4.72 10.32
C GLU A 264 5.21 -5.38 8.94
N ASP A 265 4.45 -6.42 8.61
CA ASP A 265 4.56 -7.09 7.32
C ASP A 265 4.09 -6.22 6.14
N SER A 266 3.05 -5.40 6.31
CA SER A 266 2.69 -4.38 5.31
C SER A 266 3.75 -3.29 5.20
N TRP A 267 4.29 -2.83 6.33
CA TRP A 267 5.33 -1.80 6.35
C TRP A 267 6.60 -2.24 5.63
N LYS A 268 7.06 -3.48 5.84
CA LYS A 268 8.23 -4.04 5.15
C LYS A 268 7.99 -4.14 3.63
N ARG A 269 6.84 -4.65 3.20
CA ARG A 269 6.49 -4.72 1.78
C ARG A 269 6.42 -3.33 1.13
N ALA A 270 5.89 -2.34 1.84
CA ALA A 270 5.85 -0.95 1.38
C ALA A 270 7.25 -0.33 1.28
N ALA A 271 8.15 -0.64 2.22
CA ALA A 271 9.55 -0.24 2.12
C ALA A 271 10.25 -0.84 0.90
N ASP A 272 10.00 -2.12 0.57
CA ASP A 272 10.53 -2.74 -0.65
C ASP A 272 10.05 -2.04 -1.93
N PHE A 273 8.83 -1.49 -1.93
CA PHE A 273 8.33 -0.68 -3.05
C PHE A 273 9.03 0.67 -3.13
N LEU A 274 9.27 1.33 -1.99
CA LEU A 274 10.01 2.59 -1.92
C LEU A 274 11.45 2.43 -2.41
N ASP A 275 12.12 1.34 -2.03
CA ASP A 275 13.49 1.03 -2.49
C ASP A 275 13.57 0.81 -4.01
N ARG A 276 12.42 0.50 -4.65
CA ARG A 276 12.27 0.33 -6.10
C ARG A 276 11.66 1.56 -6.78
N ASP A 277 11.56 2.68 -6.07
CA ASP A 277 10.98 3.95 -6.53
C ASP A 277 9.50 3.86 -6.97
N GLN A 278 8.77 2.88 -6.42
CA GLN A 278 7.34 2.70 -6.69
C GLN A 278 6.52 3.50 -5.67
N LEU A 279 6.61 4.83 -5.75
CA LEU A 279 6.09 5.75 -4.73
C LEU A 279 4.58 5.56 -4.43
N ALA A 280 3.75 5.36 -5.46
CA ALA A 280 2.31 5.14 -5.27
C ALA A 280 2.01 3.85 -4.48
N ALA A 281 2.64 2.74 -4.85
CA ALA A 281 2.47 1.46 -4.15
C ALA A 281 3.03 1.51 -2.72
N ALA A 282 4.16 2.21 -2.52
CA ALA A 282 4.73 2.44 -1.20
C ALA A 282 3.77 3.27 -0.31
N ARG A 283 3.22 4.37 -0.83
CA ARG A 283 2.24 5.21 -0.14
C ARG A 283 1.03 4.41 0.32
N GLU A 284 0.40 3.66 -0.58
CA GLU A 284 -0.75 2.79 -0.27
C GLU A 284 -0.40 1.77 0.82
N GLY A 285 0.74 1.09 0.69
CA GLY A 285 1.18 0.09 1.66
C GLY A 285 1.47 0.68 3.05
N PHE A 286 2.02 1.89 3.14
CA PHE A 286 2.19 2.56 4.42
C PHE A 286 0.85 3.01 5.02
N VAL A 287 -0.09 3.53 4.24
CA VAL A 287 -1.44 3.84 4.73
C VAL A 287 -2.14 2.59 5.28
N GLU A 288 -2.06 1.47 4.55
CA GLU A 288 -2.59 0.18 5.02
C GLU A 288 -1.95 -0.24 6.34
N SER A 289 -0.62 -0.11 6.45
CA SER A 289 0.13 -0.41 7.65
C SER A 289 -0.29 0.45 8.85
N ALA A 290 -0.43 1.76 8.66
CA ALA A 290 -0.90 2.69 9.69
C ALA A 290 -2.29 2.32 10.19
N ASN A 291 -3.21 1.98 9.29
CA ASN A 291 -4.57 1.55 9.64
C ASN A 291 -4.55 0.28 10.48
N ARG A 292 -3.75 -0.73 10.07
CA ARG A 292 -3.59 -1.98 10.83
C ARG A 292 -3.01 -1.75 12.22
N ALA A 293 -1.99 -0.90 12.35
CA ALA A 293 -1.42 -0.53 13.64
C ALA A 293 -2.45 0.18 14.54
N GLY A 294 -3.21 1.13 13.97
CA GLY A 294 -4.28 1.84 14.67
C GLY A 294 -5.41 0.91 15.14
N ASP A 295 -5.81 -0.05 14.31
CA ASP A 295 -6.81 -1.06 14.68
C ASP A 295 -6.33 -1.99 15.78
N ALA A 296 -5.08 -2.47 15.68
CA ALA A 296 -4.47 -3.30 16.71
C ALA A 296 -4.40 -2.56 18.05
N ARG A 297 -4.00 -1.28 18.02
CA ARG A 297 -3.98 -0.40 19.19
C ARG A 297 -5.38 -0.23 19.80
N ARG A 298 -6.39 0.11 19.00
CA ARG A 298 -7.78 0.28 19.48
C ARG A 298 -8.35 -1.01 20.08
N ARG A 299 -8.06 -2.16 19.46
CA ARG A 299 -8.46 -3.46 20.02
C ARG A 299 -7.81 -3.70 21.37
N ARG A 300 -6.50 -3.44 21.48
CA ARG A 300 -5.76 -3.63 22.72
C ARG A 300 -6.26 -2.72 23.85
N ILE A 301 -6.59 -1.47 23.55
CA ILE A 301 -7.18 -0.55 24.53
C ILE A 301 -8.49 -1.11 25.08
N ARG A 302 -9.40 -1.57 24.20
CA ARG A 302 -10.66 -2.18 24.63
C ARG A 302 -10.46 -3.42 25.50
N GLU A 303 -9.54 -4.31 25.11
CA GLU A 303 -9.20 -5.50 25.93
C GLU A 303 -8.73 -5.11 27.34
N VAL A 304 -7.92 -4.05 27.46
CA VAL A 304 -7.44 -3.57 28.76
C VAL A 304 -8.61 -3.01 29.59
N GLU A 305 -9.50 -2.23 28.99
CA GLU A 305 -10.68 -1.68 29.67
C GLU A 305 -11.65 -2.78 30.12
N GLU A 306 -11.91 -3.78 29.28
CA GLU A 306 -12.76 -4.93 29.60
C GLU A 306 -12.14 -5.79 30.72
N SER A 307 -10.80 -5.90 30.77
CA SER A 307 -10.12 -6.69 31.81
C SER A 307 -10.26 -6.12 33.22
N ILE A 308 -10.66 -4.86 33.40
CA ILE A 308 -10.93 -4.27 34.73
C ILE A 308 -11.96 -5.10 35.50
N GLY A 309 -13.06 -5.47 34.83
CA GLY A 309 -14.14 -6.24 35.45
C GLY A 309 -13.68 -7.64 35.84
N SER A 310 -13.07 -8.36 34.89
CA SER A 310 -12.57 -9.71 35.12
C SER A 310 -11.55 -9.79 36.26
N VAL A 311 -10.62 -8.84 36.36
CA VAL A 311 -9.65 -8.81 37.47
C VAL A 311 -10.32 -8.49 38.81
N ALA A 312 -11.36 -7.66 38.83
CA ALA A 312 -12.14 -7.40 40.04
C ALA A 312 -12.80 -8.69 40.56
N ASP A 313 -13.36 -9.50 39.67
CA ASP A 313 -13.97 -10.79 40.01
C ASP A 313 -12.94 -11.76 40.62
N HIS A 314 -11.73 -11.84 40.04
CA HIS A 314 -10.65 -12.67 40.60
C HIS A 314 -10.23 -12.21 42.01
N ILE A 315 -10.16 -10.90 42.23
CA ILE A 315 -9.87 -10.33 43.56
C ILE A 315 -10.98 -10.69 44.55
N GLU A 316 -12.25 -10.64 44.13
CA GLU A 316 -13.37 -11.00 44.98
C GLU A 316 -13.36 -12.49 45.34
N VAL A 317 -13.13 -13.37 44.36
CA VAL A 317 -13.00 -14.82 44.61
C VAL A 317 -11.85 -15.11 45.58
N ALA A 318 -10.69 -14.47 45.39
CA ALA A 318 -9.56 -14.61 46.31
C ALA A 318 -9.92 -14.16 47.73
N ARG A 319 -10.67 -13.06 47.88
CA ARG A 319 -11.16 -12.58 49.17
C ARG A 319 -12.11 -13.58 49.82
N ASN A 320 -13.02 -14.18 49.05
CA ASN A 320 -14.01 -15.13 49.55
C ASN A 320 -13.37 -16.43 50.10
N VAL A 321 -12.21 -16.83 49.58
CA VAL A 321 -11.43 -17.95 50.14
C VAL A 321 -10.48 -17.54 51.27
N GLY A 322 -10.52 -16.27 51.72
CA GLY A 322 -9.71 -15.76 52.83
C GLY A 322 -8.28 -15.37 52.46
N ALA A 323 -7.98 -15.12 51.18
CA ALA A 323 -6.67 -14.61 50.78
C ALA A 323 -6.50 -13.14 51.16
N ASP A 324 -5.28 -12.71 51.45
CA ASP A 324 -4.95 -11.28 51.56
C ASP A 324 -4.91 -10.68 50.15
N VAL A 325 -5.80 -9.74 49.88
CA VAL A 325 -6.00 -9.12 48.56
C VAL A 325 -5.62 -7.64 48.51
N ARG A 326 -5.05 -7.07 49.58
CA ARG A 326 -4.79 -5.62 49.67
C ARG A 326 -3.93 -5.10 48.52
N GLU A 327 -2.79 -5.74 48.27
CA GLU A 327 -1.86 -5.35 47.20
C GLU A 327 -2.51 -5.49 45.80
N ALA A 328 -3.32 -6.53 45.58
CA ALA A 328 -4.04 -6.71 44.33
C ALA A 328 -5.11 -5.63 44.11
N GLN A 329 -5.79 -5.19 45.18
CA GLN A 329 -6.76 -4.09 45.14
C GLN A 329 -6.08 -2.75 44.86
N GLU A 330 -4.96 -2.46 45.50
CA GLU A 330 -4.19 -1.23 45.26
C GLU A 330 -3.74 -1.13 43.78
N LEU A 331 -3.26 -2.24 43.21
CA LEU A 331 -2.90 -2.31 41.80
C LEU A 331 -4.11 -2.16 40.87
N HIS A 332 -5.26 -2.72 41.22
CA HIS A 332 -6.51 -2.57 40.47
C HIS A 332 -7.00 -1.12 40.43
N GLU A 333 -6.97 -0.43 41.58
CA GLU A 333 -7.32 1.00 41.64
C GLU A 333 -6.31 1.87 40.90
N ALA A 334 -5.00 1.57 41.02
CA ALA A 334 -3.97 2.25 40.24
C ALA A 334 -4.16 2.05 38.73
N ALA A 335 -4.62 0.88 38.30
CA ALA A 335 -4.94 0.62 36.90
C ALA A 335 -6.13 1.45 36.40
N LYS A 336 -7.20 1.58 37.20
CA LYS A 336 -8.35 2.46 36.86
C LYS A 336 -7.90 3.92 36.71
N ALA A 337 -7.05 4.40 37.62
CA ALA A 337 -6.47 5.74 37.54
C ALA A 337 -5.62 5.91 36.27
N ALA A 338 -4.80 4.92 35.93
CA ALA A 338 -4.01 4.93 34.70
C ALA A 338 -4.88 4.96 33.43
N ILE A 339 -6.00 4.24 33.40
CA ILE A 339 -6.96 4.28 32.29
C ILE A 339 -7.61 5.65 32.18
N ALA A 340 -8.03 6.25 33.30
CA ALA A 340 -8.58 7.61 33.32
C ALA A 340 -7.57 8.65 32.82
N ALA A 341 -6.26 8.41 32.99
CA ALA A 341 -5.18 9.23 32.45
C ALA A 341 -4.78 8.89 31.00
N GLY A 342 -5.38 7.88 30.36
CA GLY A 342 -5.03 7.42 29.02
C GLY A 342 -3.76 6.54 28.93
N GLU A 343 -3.18 6.16 30.06
CA GLU A 343 -1.97 5.32 30.16
C GLU A 343 -2.29 3.82 30.03
N HIS A 344 -2.95 3.41 28.93
CA HIS A 344 -3.48 2.04 28.78
C HIS A 344 -2.42 0.93 28.83
N GLY A 345 -1.18 1.20 28.41
CA GLY A 345 -0.08 0.23 28.49
C GLY A 345 0.27 -0.09 29.95
N ARG A 346 0.44 0.96 30.77
CA ARG A 346 0.68 0.84 32.21
C ARG A 346 -0.49 0.18 32.91
N ALA A 347 -1.72 0.56 32.57
CA ALA A 347 -2.92 -0.05 33.13
C ALA A 347 -2.97 -1.57 32.87
N GLY A 348 -2.69 -2.01 31.64
CA GLY A 348 -2.65 -3.43 31.29
C GLY A 348 -1.62 -4.21 32.11
N ASP A 349 -0.45 -3.62 32.38
CA ASP A 349 0.58 -4.25 33.22
C ASP A 349 0.18 -4.34 34.69
N LEU A 350 -0.45 -3.28 35.23
CA LEU A 350 -0.97 -3.26 36.59
C LEU A 350 -2.06 -4.33 36.77
N LEU A 351 -3.01 -4.42 35.82
CA LEU A 351 -4.08 -5.43 35.84
C LEU A 351 -3.53 -6.86 35.81
N LYS A 352 -2.57 -7.15 34.92
CA LYS A 352 -1.89 -8.46 34.87
C LYS A 352 -1.16 -8.82 36.17
N ARG A 353 -0.65 -7.84 36.91
CA ARG A 353 0.00 -8.08 38.21
C ARG A 353 -1.03 -8.30 39.31
N ALA A 354 -2.09 -7.49 39.35
CA ALA A 354 -3.21 -7.63 40.28
C ALA A 354 -3.86 -9.02 40.16
N GLU A 355 -4.17 -9.44 38.93
CA GLU A 355 -4.72 -10.77 38.63
C GLU A 355 -3.82 -11.90 39.16
N ARG A 356 -2.52 -11.85 38.84
CA ARG A 356 -1.55 -12.84 39.30
C ARG A 356 -1.46 -12.92 40.82
N LEU A 357 -1.49 -11.79 41.52
CA LEU A 357 -1.48 -11.76 42.99
C LEU A 357 -2.76 -12.36 43.56
N ALA A 358 -3.93 -11.99 43.02
CA ALA A 358 -5.22 -12.53 43.44
C ALA A 358 -5.27 -14.06 43.27
N MET A 359 -4.93 -14.58 42.08
CA MET A 359 -4.92 -16.02 41.80
C MET A 359 -3.92 -16.77 42.68
N LYS A 360 -2.72 -16.22 42.89
CA LYS A 360 -1.71 -16.85 43.75
C LYS A 360 -2.13 -16.87 45.21
N GLY A 361 -2.78 -15.80 45.70
CA GLY A 361 -3.35 -15.74 47.04
C GLY A 361 -4.45 -16.78 47.24
N GLN A 362 -5.36 -16.87 46.26
CA GLN A 362 -6.43 -17.86 46.22
C GLN A 362 -5.86 -19.29 46.29
N GLN A 363 -4.91 -19.63 45.42
CA GLN A 363 -4.32 -20.97 45.37
C GLN A 363 -3.69 -21.36 46.71
N ARG A 364 -2.92 -20.45 47.33
CA ARG A 364 -2.30 -20.70 48.64
C ARG A 364 -3.31 -20.99 49.74
N GLN A 365 -4.46 -20.31 49.74
CA GLN A 365 -5.49 -20.57 50.74
C GLN A 365 -6.20 -21.89 50.51
N ILE A 366 -6.46 -22.24 49.25
CA ILE A 366 -7.01 -23.55 48.89
C ILE A 366 -6.05 -24.67 49.36
N ASP A 367 -4.76 -24.54 49.05
CA ASP A 367 -3.75 -25.52 49.45
C ASP A 367 -3.67 -25.65 50.99
N ARG A 368 -3.72 -24.52 51.71
CA ARG A 368 -3.74 -24.51 53.17
C ARG A 368 -5.00 -25.16 53.74
N ALA A 369 -6.16 -24.91 53.15
CA ALA A 369 -7.42 -25.53 53.55
C ALA A 369 -7.38 -27.06 53.35
N ILE A 370 -6.80 -27.52 52.23
CA ILE A 370 -6.59 -28.94 51.94
C ILE A 370 -5.66 -29.57 52.99
N GLN A 371 -4.52 -28.94 53.29
CA GLN A 371 -3.57 -29.44 54.29
C GLN A 371 -4.18 -29.50 55.70
N LEU A 372 -4.92 -28.47 56.11
CA LEU A 372 -5.61 -28.45 57.39
C LEU A 372 -6.63 -29.57 57.49
N ARG A 373 -7.42 -29.78 56.42
CA ARG A 373 -8.39 -30.87 56.34
C ARG A 373 -7.69 -32.23 56.43
N GLN A 374 -6.57 -32.41 55.73
CA GLN A 374 -5.80 -33.66 55.76
C GLN A 374 -5.24 -33.96 57.15
N ALA A 375 -4.61 -32.96 57.80
CA ALA A 375 -4.09 -33.11 59.17
C ALA A 375 -5.20 -33.41 60.19
N GLN A 376 -6.38 -32.82 59.99
CA GLN A 376 -7.57 -33.10 60.80
C GLN A 376 -8.05 -34.55 60.62
N ILE A 377 -8.12 -35.06 59.39
CA ILE A 377 -8.46 -36.45 59.09
C ILE A 377 -7.44 -37.41 59.71
N GLU A 378 -6.14 -37.14 59.56
CA GLU A 378 -5.06 -37.95 60.14
C GLU A 378 -5.17 -38.01 61.67
N LYS A 379 -5.46 -36.88 62.33
CA LYS A 379 -5.68 -36.84 63.77
C LYS A 379 -6.89 -37.69 64.18
N ALA A 380 -8.00 -37.61 63.45
CA ALA A 380 -9.18 -38.43 63.72
C ALA A 380 -8.89 -39.93 63.52
N GLN A 381 -8.16 -40.29 62.47
CA GLN A 381 -7.73 -41.68 62.22
C GLN A 381 -6.81 -42.20 63.32
N ALA A 382 -5.88 -41.38 63.83
CA ALA A 382 -5.00 -41.76 64.93
C ALA A 382 -5.79 -42.07 66.22
N VAL A 383 -6.80 -41.27 66.55
CA VAL A 383 -7.69 -41.53 67.70
C VAL A 383 -8.44 -42.85 67.51
N LEU A 384 -9.03 -43.09 66.35
CA LEU A 384 -9.73 -44.35 66.06
C LEU A 384 -8.79 -45.56 66.11
N GLY A 385 -7.55 -45.41 65.62
CA GLY A 385 -6.52 -46.46 65.69
C GLY A 385 -6.09 -46.77 67.13
N ALA A 386 -6.09 -45.78 68.02
CA ALA A 386 -5.78 -45.97 69.44
C ALA A 386 -6.90 -46.68 70.22
N CYS A 387 -8.17 -46.55 69.80
CA CYS A 387 -9.30 -47.25 70.41
C CYS A 387 -9.34 -48.75 70.06
N GLU A 388 -8.79 -49.14 68.92
CA GLU A 388 -8.79 -50.54 68.44
C GLU A 388 -8.07 -51.56 69.36
N PRO A 389 -6.87 -51.29 69.91
CA PRO A 389 -6.25 -52.18 70.89
C PRO A 389 -7.02 -52.24 72.22
N ILE A 390 -7.60 -51.13 72.68
CA ILE A 390 -8.40 -51.08 73.92
C ILE A 390 -9.64 -51.97 73.79
N LEU A 391 -10.28 -51.98 72.61
CA LEU A 391 -11.39 -52.90 72.35
C LEU A 391 -10.98 -54.35 72.37
N LYS A 392 -9.86 -54.69 71.72
CA LYS A 392 -9.33 -56.07 71.74
C LYS A 392 -9.01 -56.53 73.17
N GLU A 393 -8.50 -55.63 73.99
CA GLU A 393 -8.24 -55.89 75.41
C GLU A 393 -9.54 -56.07 76.20
N ALA A 394 -10.53 -55.18 76.06
CA ALA A 394 -11.82 -55.31 76.74
C ALA A 394 -12.55 -56.61 76.38
N GLU A 395 -12.49 -57.01 75.11
CA GLU A 395 -13.03 -58.29 74.62
C GLU A 395 -12.30 -59.50 75.21
N SER A 396 -11.00 -59.39 75.49
CA SER A 396 -10.24 -60.45 76.16
C SER A 396 -10.62 -60.65 77.64
N TYR A 397 -11.31 -59.67 78.23
CA TYR A 397 -11.87 -59.73 79.58
C TYR A 397 -13.40 -60.00 79.58
N ASP A 398 -13.96 -60.50 78.47
CA ASP A 398 -15.40 -60.81 78.30
C ASP A 398 -16.36 -59.62 78.51
N LEU A 399 -15.89 -58.38 78.37
CA LEU A 399 -16.75 -57.19 78.41
C LEU A 399 -17.48 -56.99 77.07
N SER A 400 -18.75 -56.57 77.11
CA SER A 400 -19.53 -56.30 75.89
C SER A 400 -19.00 -55.07 75.14
N ALA A 401 -18.47 -55.28 73.93
CA ALA A 401 -17.87 -54.24 73.09
C ALA A 401 -18.69 -53.89 71.81
N ALA A 402 -19.94 -54.38 71.71
CA ALA A 402 -20.74 -54.30 70.48
C ALA A 402 -21.09 -52.85 70.05
N GLU A 403 -21.43 -51.99 71.00
CA GLU A 403 -21.78 -50.60 70.74
C GLU A 403 -20.55 -49.81 70.26
N VAL A 404 -19.40 -50.01 70.91
CA VAL A 404 -18.15 -49.31 70.56
C VAL A 404 -17.64 -49.73 69.18
N ARG A 405 -17.77 -51.01 68.80
CA ARG A 405 -17.47 -51.47 67.42
C ARG A 405 -18.35 -50.78 66.37
N THR A 406 -19.62 -50.58 66.69
CA THR A 406 -20.57 -49.91 65.79
C THR A 406 -20.19 -48.44 65.62
N LEU A 407 -19.85 -47.76 66.71
CA LEU A 407 -19.38 -46.36 66.68
C LEU A 407 -18.06 -46.20 65.92
N LEU A 408 -17.07 -47.08 66.13
CA LEU A 408 -15.82 -47.04 65.36
C LEU A 408 -16.03 -47.26 63.86
N ARG A 409 -16.92 -48.19 63.49
CA ARG A 409 -17.26 -48.42 62.09
C ARG A 409 -17.93 -47.20 61.46
N GLN A 410 -18.90 -46.60 62.15
CA GLN A 410 -19.56 -45.37 61.71
C GLN A 410 -18.56 -44.21 61.59
N ALA A 411 -17.65 -44.05 62.55
CA ALA A 411 -16.60 -43.04 62.49
C ALA A 411 -15.68 -43.23 61.28
N ARG A 412 -15.26 -44.47 60.98
CA ARG A 412 -14.45 -44.80 59.79
C ARG A 412 -15.20 -44.51 58.49
N ASP A 413 -16.47 -44.88 58.39
CA ASP A 413 -17.30 -44.67 57.19
C ASP A 413 -17.52 -43.17 56.91
N VAL A 414 -17.70 -42.36 57.97
CA VAL A 414 -17.92 -40.91 57.88
C VAL A 414 -16.62 -40.17 57.54
N LEU A 415 -15.48 -40.60 58.11
CA LEU A 415 -14.16 -40.09 57.72
C LEU A 415 -13.79 -40.45 56.28
N ALA A 416 -14.13 -41.66 55.81
CA ALA A 416 -13.92 -42.07 54.43
C ALA A 416 -14.71 -41.21 53.42
N LYS A 417 -15.85 -40.66 53.84
CA LYS A 417 -16.65 -39.69 53.07
C LYS A 417 -16.12 -38.25 53.20
N GLY A 418 -15.07 -38.02 53.97
CA GLY A 418 -14.42 -36.72 54.13
C GLY A 418 -15.12 -35.77 55.12
N ASP A 419 -16.09 -36.25 55.91
CA ASP A 419 -16.73 -35.48 56.98
C ASP A 419 -15.95 -35.69 58.29
N TYR A 420 -14.91 -34.88 58.46
CA TYR A 420 -14.02 -34.94 59.61
C TYR A 420 -14.72 -34.61 60.94
N LEU A 421 -15.66 -33.66 60.95
CA LEU A 421 -16.32 -33.22 62.20
C LEU A 421 -17.19 -34.33 62.77
N ALA A 422 -18.01 -34.96 61.93
CA ALA A 422 -18.83 -36.08 62.37
C ALA A 422 -17.95 -37.29 62.73
N GLY A 423 -16.90 -37.58 61.95
CA GLY A 423 -15.93 -38.63 62.26
C GLY A 423 -15.23 -38.46 63.61
N LEU A 424 -14.81 -37.24 63.95
CA LEU A 424 -14.17 -36.94 65.24
C LEU A 424 -15.18 -36.93 66.41
N THR A 425 -16.45 -36.63 66.14
CA THR A 425 -17.53 -36.73 67.14
C THR A 425 -17.78 -38.19 67.52
N PHE A 426 -17.88 -39.09 66.53
CA PHE A 426 -18.00 -40.53 66.78
C PHE A 426 -16.74 -41.15 67.39
N ALA A 427 -15.55 -40.58 67.15
CA ALA A 427 -14.31 -41.06 67.75
C ALA A 427 -14.14 -40.66 69.23
N LYS A 428 -14.83 -39.59 69.67
CA LYS A 428 -14.76 -39.06 71.04
C LYS A 428 -15.81 -39.67 71.98
N ASN A 429 -16.97 -40.01 71.45
CA ASN A 429 -18.04 -40.73 72.14
C ASN A 429 -17.72 -42.21 72.21
#